data_AF-A0A1F9YA11-F1
#
_entry.id   AF-A0A1F9YA11-F1
#
_cell.length_a   1.000
_cell.length_b   1.000
_cell.length_c   1.000
_cell.angle_alpha   90.00
_cell.angle_beta   90.00
_cell.angle_gamma   90.00
#
_symmetry.space_group_name_H-M   'P 1'
#
loop_
_entity.id
_entity.type
_entity.pdbx_description
1 polymer ?
#
loop_
_entity_poly.entity_id
_entity_poly.type
_entity_poly.pdbx_seq_one_letter_code
_entity_poly.pdbx_strand_id
1 'polypeptide(L)' 'MNKYSIAFLSPGNNLLHRIVMAKNEEEALRTFFNEIKLASYTQDDEGFFYFKEDFTFGDRPAGNVIKL' A
#
# COMPACT_ATOMS: atom_id res chain seq x y z
N MET A 1 17.03 8.85 -1.19
CA MET A 1 15.84 7.97 -1.09
C MET A 1 15.40 7.95 0.36
N ASN A 2 14.12 8.13 0.61
CA ASN A 2 13.51 8.08 1.94
C ASN A 2 13.10 6.64 2.24
N LYS A 3 13.03 6.30 3.53
CA LYS A 3 12.58 4.99 3.99
C LYS A 3 11.12 5.12 4.45
N TYR A 4 10.26 4.22 4.00
CA TYR A 4 8.85 4.20 4.37
C TYR A 4 8.52 2.85 5.00
N SER A 5 7.75 2.88 6.09
CA SER A 5 7.13 1.70 6.67
C SER A 5 5.65 1.72 6.31
N ILE A 6 5.21 0.71 5.56
CA ILE A 6 3.84 0.61 5.05
C ILE A 6 3.19 -0.63 5.64
N ALA A 7 2.00 -0.45 6.22
CA ALA A 7 1.14 -1.50 6.72
C ALA A 7 -0.21 -1.46 5.98
N PHE A 8 -0.75 -2.62 5.65
CA PHE A 8 -2.05 -2.76 4.99
C PHE A 8 -2.77 -4.03 5.46
N LEU A 9 -4.03 -3.91 5.86
CA LEU A 9 -4.90 -5.02 6.21
C LEU A 9 -5.61 -5.52 4.96
N SER A 10 -5.24 -6.70 4.47
CA SER A 10 -5.88 -7.26 3.27
C SER A 10 -7.30 -7.76 3.57
N PRO A 11 -8.16 -7.94 2.54
CA PRO A 11 -9.52 -8.45 2.70
C PRO A 11 -9.64 -9.81 3.42
N GLY A 12 -8.54 -10.57 3.51
CA GLY A 12 -8.46 -11.82 4.28
C GLY A 12 -8.05 -11.64 5.75
N ASN A 13 -8.11 -10.41 6.29
CA ASN A 13 -7.61 -10.03 7.62
C ASN A 13 -6.12 -10.33 7.86
N ASN A 14 -5.31 -10.37 6.79
CA ASN A 14 -3.87 -10.51 6.93
C ASN A 14 -3.22 -9.13 6.98
N LEU A 15 -2.43 -8.88 8.03
CA LEU A 15 -1.59 -7.69 8.11
C LEU A 15 -0.37 -7.87 7.20
N LEU A 16 -0.30 -7.08 6.14
CA LEU A 16 0.85 -6.98 5.27
C LEU A 16 1.69 -5.79 5.69
N HIS A 17 2.99 -6.00 5.88
CA HIS A 17 3.93 -4.95 6.25
C HIS A 17 5.22 -5.06 5.45
N ARG A 18 5.70 -3.93 4.93
CA ARG A 18 7.00 -3.82 4.28
C ARG A 18 7.65 -2.48 4.58
N ILE A 19 8.98 -2.50 4.50
CA ILE A 19 9.79 -1.31 4.46
C ILE A 19 10.27 -1.13 3.03
N VAL A 20 9.98 0.03 2.42
CA VAL A 20 10.36 0.35 1.06
C VAL A 20 11.20 1.61 1.01
N MET A 21 12.05 1.72 -0.01
CA MET A 21 12.85 2.93 -0.26
C MET A 21 12.28 3.65 -1.49
N ALA A 22 11.90 4.92 -1.34
CA ALA A 22 11.26 5.69 -2.40
C ALA A 22 11.59 7.19 -2.29
N LYS A 23 11.34 7.98 -3.34
CA LYS A 23 11.53 9.44 -3.31
C LYS A 23 10.40 10.13 -2.57
N ASN A 24 9.17 9.64 -2.74
CA ASN A 24 7.96 10.17 -2.11
C ASN A 24 7.01 9.02 -1.70
N GLU A 25 5.91 9.38 -1.04
CA GLU A 25 4.91 8.42 -0.54
C GLU A 25 4.19 7.67 -1.66
N GLU A 26 3.87 8.33 -2.77
CA GLU A 26 3.19 7.70 -3.90
C GLU A 26 4.04 6.61 -4.56
N GLU A 27 5.33 6.88 -4.78
CA GLU A 27 6.28 5.88 -5.24
C GLU A 27 6.42 4.74 -4.22
N ALA A 28 6.42 5.05 -2.92
CA ALA A 28 6.49 4.04 -1.87
C ALA A 28 5.28 3.09 -1.90
N LEU A 29 4.07 3.63 -2.00
CA LEU A 29 2.83 2.86 -2.10
C LEU A 29 2.79 2.01 -3.37
N ARG A 30 3.26 2.55 -4.51
CA ARG A 30 3.33 1.81 -5.76
C ARG A 30 4.33 0.67 -5.69
N THR A 31 5.50 0.88 -5.09
CA THR A 31 6.48 -0.20 -4.85
C THR A 31 5.89 -1.27 -3.96
N PHE A 32 5.26 -0.88 -2.84
CA PHE A 32 4.58 -1.81 -1.93
C PHE A 32 3.55 -2.67 -2.66
N PHE A 33 2.66 -2.04 -3.43
CA PHE A 33 1.62 -2.69 -4.21
C PHE A 33 2.16 -3.75 -5.18
N ASN A 34 3.23 -3.41 -5.91
CA ASN A 34 3.87 -4.30 -6.88
C ASN A 34 4.60 -5.49 -6.21
N GLU A 35 5.11 -5.31 -4.98
CA GLU A 35 5.83 -6.36 -4.25
C GLU A 35 4.89 -7.40 -3.65
N ILE A 36 3.77 -6.96 -3.07
CA ILE A 36 2.81 -7.84 -2.37
C ILE A 36 1.89 -8.61 -3.31
N LYS A 37 1.69 -8.14 -4.56
CA LYS A 37 0.86 -8.80 -5.59
C LYS A 37 -0.45 -9.35 -5.05
N LEU A 38 -1.23 -8.47 -4.42
CA LEU A 38 -2.50 -8.81 -3.80
C LEU A 38 -3.48 -9.35 -4.85
N ALA A 39 -4.00 -10.57 -4.63
CA ALA A 39 -4.92 -11.23 -5.56
C ALA A 39 -6.24 -10.45 -5.78
N SER A 40 -6.60 -9.57 -4.85
CA SER A 40 -7.80 -8.73 -4.91
C SER A 40 -7.68 -7.54 -5.86
N TYR A 41 -6.48 -7.22 -6.36
CA TYR A 41 -6.25 -6.08 -7.25
C TYR A 41 -5.51 -6.52 -8.52
N THR A 42 -5.92 -5.97 -9.66
CA THR A 42 -5.17 -6.09 -10.91
C THR A 42 -3.81 -5.40 -10.77
N GLN A 43 -2.76 -5.94 -11.38
CA GLN A 43 -1.40 -5.39 -11.28
C GLN A 43 -1.15 -4.30 -12.33
N ASP A 44 -2.04 -3.30 -12.35
CA ASP A 44 -2.06 -2.17 -13.27
C ASP A 44 -2.48 -0.87 -12.55
N ASP A 45 -2.65 0.21 -13.32
CA ASP A 45 -2.97 1.54 -12.78
C ASP A 45 -4.37 1.57 -12.15
N GLU A 46 -5.32 0.80 -12.69
CA GLU A 46 -6.68 0.69 -12.15
C GLU A 46 -6.66 -0.03 -10.80
N GLY A 47 -5.93 -1.14 -10.69
CA GLY A 47 -5.79 -1.85 -9.42
C GLY A 47 -5.05 -1.03 -8.36
N PHE A 48 -4.05 -0.24 -8.76
CA PHE A 48 -3.38 0.70 -7.85
C PHE A 48 -4.32 1.81 -7.35
N PHE A 49 -5.20 2.30 -8.22
CA PHE A 49 -6.22 3.29 -7.84
C PHE A 49 -7.14 2.75 -6.74
N TYR A 50 -7.75 1.58 -6.96
CA TYR A 50 -8.63 0.95 -5.95
C TYR A 50 -7.90 0.59 -4.66
N PHE A 51 -6.66 0.10 -4.76
CA PHE A 51 -5.82 -0.13 -3.59
C PHE A 51 -5.61 1.15 -2.78
N LYS A 52 -5.35 2.30 -3.43
CA LYS A 52 -5.17 3.59 -2.74
C LYS A 52 -6.46 4.07 -2.07
N GLU A 53 -7.61 3.84 -2.71
CA GLU A 53 -8.90 4.13 -2.09
C GLU A 53 -9.03 3.30 -0.81
N ASP A 54 -8.92 1.98 -0.86
CA ASP A 54 -9.01 1.12 0.33
C ASP A 54 -7.97 1.46 1.40
N PHE A 55 -6.77 1.86 0.99
CA PHE A 55 -5.68 2.25 1.89
C PHE A 55 -6.04 3.46 2.76
N THR A 56 -6.78 4.43 2.19
CA THR A 56 -7.03 5.75 2.80
C THR A 56 -8.48 6.03 3.17
N PHE A 57 -9.44 5.25 2.66
CA PHE A 57 -10.85 5.63 2.67
C PHE A 57 -11.61 5.17 3.92
N GLY A 58 -12.44 6.08 4.44
CA GLY A 58 -13.41 5.85 5.51
C GLY A 58 -12.91 6.13 6.94
N ASP A 59 -13.77 5.89 7.92
CA ASP A 59 -13.46 6.05 9.36
C ASP A 59 -12.47 4.97 9.88
N ARG A 60 -12.14 3.99 9.03
CA ARG A 60 -11.24 2.86 9.32
C ARG A 60 -10.39 2.55 8.08
N PRO A 61 -9.38 3.37 7.77
CA PRO A 61 -8.47 3.10 6.66
C PRO A 61 -7.82 1.73 6.84
N ALA A 62 -7.72 0.96 5.75
CA ALA A 62 -7.09 -0.36 5.78
C ALA A 62 -5.56 -0.26 5.81
N GLY A 63 -4.99 0.90 5.51
CA GLY A 63 -3.56 1.12 5.41
C GLY A 63 -3.04 2.26 6.27
N ASN A 64 -1.73 2.22 6.53
CA ASN A 64 -0.99 3.35 7.08
C ASN A 64 0.44 3.36 6.53
N VAL A 65 0.97 4.55 6.26
CA VAL A 65 2.33 4.77 5.78
C VAL A 65 2.99 5.83 6.65
N ILE A 66 4.19 5.51 7.14
CA ILE A 66 5.03 6.46 7.85
C ILE A 66 6.38 6.58 7.15
N LYS A 67 6.87 7.82 7.04
CA LYS A 67 8.25 8.10 6.65
C LYS A 67 9.14 7.92 7.88
N LEU A 68 10.16 7.07 7.76
CA LEU A 68 11.18 6.80 8.78
C LEU A 68 12.37 7.76 8.67
#